data_AF-A0A1X9SM03-F1
#
_entry.id   AF-A0A1X9SM03-F1
#
_cell.length_a   1.000
_cell.length_b   1.000
_cell.length_c   1.000
_cell.angle_alpha   90.00
_cell.angle_beta   90.00
_cell.angle_gamma   90.00
#
_symmetry.space_group_name_H-M   'P 1'
#
loop_
_entity.id
_entity.type
_entity.pdbx_description
1 polymer ?
#
loop_
_entity_poly.entity_id
_entity_poly.type
_entity_poly.pdbx_seq_one_letter_code
_entity_poly.pdbx_strand_id
1 'polypeptide(L)' 'MDEVYNADECFISAATIILLPVIKADGKAINGGKIGPFTTKLRELYKEILKAQAKMI' A
#
# COMPACT_ATOMS: atom_id res chain seq x y z
N MET A 1 7.90 -0.57 -16.44
CA MET A 1 6.53 -0.03 -16.41
C MET A 1 5.47 -1.11 -16.60
N ASP A 2 5.68 -2.10 -17.49
CA ASP A 2 4.75 -3.23 -17.66
C ASP A 2 4.45 -4.01 -16.38
N GLU A 3 5.44 -4.15 -15.49
CA GLU A 3 5.26 -4.80 -14.19
C GLU A 3 4.19 -4.09 -13.32
N VAL A 4 4.13 -2.76 -13.35
CA VAL A 4 3.14 -1.98 -12.58
C VAL A 4 1.74 -2.15 -13.15
N TYR A 5 1.62 -2.20 -14.48
CA TYR A 5 0.33 -2.35 -15.15
C TYR A 5 -0.26 -3.76 -15.01
N ASN A 6 0.61 -4.77 -14.91
CA ASN A 6 0.22 -6.17 -14.75
C ASN A 6 0.23 -6.63 -13.29
N ALA A 7 0.54 -5.75 -12.34
CA ALA A 7 0.54 -6.10 -10.93
C ALA A 7 -0.88 -6.34 -10.42
N ASP A 8 -1.03 -7.36 -9.57
CA ASP A 8 -2.27 -7.59 -8.81
C ASP A 8 -2.50 -6.48 -7.77
N GLU A 9 -1.44 -5.88 -7.25
CA GLU A 9 -1.51 -4.79 -6.28
C GLU A 9 -0.33 -3.81 -6.45
N CYS A 10 -0.58 -2.53 -6.20
CA CYS A 10 0.45 -1.50 -6.17
C CYS A 10 0.19 -0.55 -4.99
N PHE A 11 1.26 -0.12 -4.32
CA PHE A 11 1.19 0.86 -3.24
C PHE A 11 2.47 1.68 -3.17
N ILE A 12 2.39 2.85 -2.55
CA ILE A 12 3.53 3.69 -2.22
C ILE A 12 3.68 3.82 -0.71
N SER A 13 4.94 3.89 -0.26
CA SER A 13 5.30 4.18 1.13
C SER A 13 6.30 5.33 1.17
N ALA A 14 6.14 6.22 2.14
CA ALA A 14 7.05 7.31 2.45
C ALA A 14 7.04 7.57 3.97
N ALA A 15 8.01 8.33 4.48
CA ALA A 15 8.08 8.65 5.91
C ALA A 15 6.77 9.27 6.46
N THR A 16 6.10 10.11 5.66
CA THR A 16 4.81 10.72 6.00
C THR A 16 3.61 9.92 5.50
N ILE A 17 3.83 8.93 4.62
CA ILE A 17 2.80 8.11 3.98
C ILE A 17 3.10 6.66 4.31
N ILE A 18 2.57 6.19 5.44
CA ILE A 18 2.79 4.82 5.92
C ILE A 18 2.62 3.79 4.80
N LEU A 19 1.45 3.80 4.16
CA LEU A 19 1.15 2.94 3.02
C LEU A 19 -0.10 3.47 2.31
N LEU A 20 0.04 3.82 1.03
CA LEU A 20 -1.04 4.33 0.20
C LEU A 20 -1.28 3.41 -1.00
N PRO A 21 -2.47 2.80 -1.15
CA PRO A 21 -2.82 2.00 -2.32
C PRO A 21 -2.83 2.83 -3.60
N VAL A 22 -2.31 2.27 -4.69
CA VAL A 22 -2.37 2.83 -6.04
C VAL A 22 -3.24 1.93 -6.91
N ILE A 23 -4.37 2.46 -7.35
CA ILE A 23 -5.36 1.75 -8.18
C ILE A 23 -5.29 2.14 -9.66
N LYS A 24 -4.52 3.18 -9.99
CA LYS A 24 -4.40 3.73 -11.34
C LYS A 24 -3.03 4.36 -11.54
N ALA A 25 -2.36 4.01 -12.63
CA ALA A 25 -1.10 4.60 -13.07
C ALA A 25 -1.21 4.95 -14.57
N ASP A 26 -0.76 6.14 -14.96
CA ASP A 26 -0.74 6.61 -16.36
C ASP A 26 -2.06 6.42 -17.12
N GLY A 27 -3.19 6.66 -16.46
CA GLY A 27 -4.51 6.49 -17.07
C GLY A 27 -5.05 5.06 -17.05
N LYS A 28 -4.23 4.05 -16.77
CA LYS A 28 -4.60 2.63 -16.73
C LYS A 28 -4.94 2.18 -15.32
N ALA A 29 -6.02 1.42 -15.18
CA ALA A 29 -6.41 0.82 -13.91
C ALA A 29 -5.49 -0.38 -13.59
N ILE A 30 -4.97 -0.43 -12.37
CA ILE A 30 -4.22 -1.57 -11.83
C ILE A 30 -5.24 -2.52 -11.21
N ASN A 31 -5.22 -3.79 -11.59
CA ASN A 31 -6.15 -4.83 -11.12
C ASN A 31 -7.64 -4.38 -11.09
N GLY A 32 -8.11 -3.78 -12.18
CA GLY A 32 -9.50 -3.31 -12.30
C GLY A 32 -9.87 -2.16 -11.36
N GLY A 33 -8.88 -1.45 -10.80
CA GLY A 33 -9.09 -0.30 -9.92
C GLY A 33 -9.43 -0.69 -8.47
N LYS A 34 -9.19 -1.94 -8.08
CA LYS A 34 -9.48 -2.44 -6.74
C LYS A 34 -8.23 -2.38 -5.86
N ILE A 35 -8.46 -2.08 -4.58
CA ILE A 35 -7.43 -2.20 -3.54
C ILE A 35 -7.35 -3.69 -3.18
N GLY A 36 -6.15 -4.27 -3.27
CA GLY A 36 -6.00 -5.68 -2.94
C GLY A 36 -5.84 -5.96 -1.43
N PRO A 37 -6.00 -7.23 -1.03
CA PRO A 37 -5.96 -7.65 0.36
C PRO A 37 -4.60 -7.43 1.05
N PHE A 38 -3.47 -7.56 0.34
CA PHE A 38 -2.16 -7.48 0.98
C PHE A 38 -1.78 -6.05 1.35
N THR A 39 -2.14 -5.09 0.50
CA THR A 39 -1.98 -3.66 0.73
C THR A 39 -2.69 -3.22 2.01
N THR A 40 -3.91 -3.71 2.24
CA THR A 40 -4.67 -3.43 3.48
C THR A 40 -4.01 -4.09 4.69
N LYS A 41 -3.63 -5.37 4.58
CA LYS A 41 -3.00 -6.14 5.66
C LYS A 41 -1.65 -5.53 6.10
N LEU A 42 -0.81 -5.14 5.15
CA LEU A 42 0.48 -4.49 5.42
C LEU A 42 0.29 -3.17 6.18
N ARG A 43 -0.72 -2.39 5.81
CA ARG A 43 -1.05 -1.14 6.50
C ARG A 43 -1.47 -1.36 7.94
N GLU A 44 -2.25 -2.40 8.21
CA GLU A 44 -2.64 -2.77 9.58
C GLU A 44 -1.42 -3.20 10.42
N LEU A 45 -0.59 -4.09 9.88
CA LEU A 45 0.62 -4.56 10.55
C LEU A 45 1.58 -3.40 10.89
N TYR A 46 1.78 -2.47 9.94
CA TYR A 46 2.64 -1.31 10.17
C TYR A 46 2.07 -0.42 11.29
N LYS A 47 0.75 -0.21 11.32
CA LYS A 47 0.06 0.55 12.38
C LYS A 47 0.22 -0.11 13.75
N GLU A 48 0.19 -1.44 13.83
CA GLU A 48 0.42 -2.18 15.07
C GLU A 48 1.86 -2.04 15.56
N ILE A 49 2.83 -2.15 14.65
CA ILE A 49 4.26 -1.95 14.97
C ILE A 49 4.50 -0.53 15.50
N LEU A 50 3.96 0.50 14.84
CA LEU A 50 4.08 1.88 15.30
C LEU A 50 3.49 2.09 16.70
N LYS A 51 2.32 1.49 16.99
CA LYS A 51 1.70 1.57 18.32
C LYS A 51 2.54 0.87 19.38
N ALA A 52 3.16 -0.26 19.05
CA ALA A 52 4.03 -0.99 19.96
C ALA A 52 5.30 -0.18 20.28
N GLN A 53 5.93 0.41 19.26
CA GLN A 53 7.11 1.27 19.43
C GLN A 53 6.79 2.55 20.22
N ALA A 54 5.65 3.18 19.97
CA ALA A 54 5.23 4.39 20.69
C ALA A 54 4.97 4.15 22.19
N LYS A 55 4.64 2.92 22.60
CA LYS A 55 4.49 2.53 24.01
C LYS A 55 5.81 2.21 24.72
N MET A 56 6.92 2.12 23.98
CA MET A 56 8.25 1.80 24.54
C MET A 56 9.10 3.03 24.86
N ILE A 57 8.55 4.24 24.70
CA ILE A 57 9.13 5.53 25.10
C ILE A 57 8.27 6.13 26.22
#